data_AF-A0AAN6TQW0-F1
#
_entry.id   AF-A0AAN6TQW0-F1
#
_cell.length_a   1.000
_cell.length_b   1.000
_cell.length_c   1.000
_cell.angle_alpha   90.00
_cell.angle_beta   90.00
_cell.angle_gamma   90.00
#
_symmetry.space_group_name_H-M   'P 1'
#
loop_
_entity.id
_entity.type
_entity.pdbx_description
1 polymer ?
#
loop_
_entity_poly.entity_id
_entity_poly.type
_entity_poly.pdbx_seq_one_letter_code
_entity_poly.pdbx_strand_id
1 'polypeptide(L)'
;MKLSVWFLSLPVLVSAHGYVQQIWLGDNLVDAWNPYKDPSKKPPVNKITRKFKDNGPVTDGLFQTSDAITCNIGRDGVNNVPVTATASVAAGSLVKFMWTDWQSDHPGPIMTYLADCKGKCSEFSGSTGNVWVKIHQEGYDPTKSVPWASKRLPTQNSTWEVRLPSKIAPGEYILRHEILGLQRTNTRGELAQFYPSCHQITITGSGTAKLPAGIALPGAYRADDKKSIFLEYRAISATNPYTPPGGPVWGDNGWEQ
;
A
#
# COMPACT_ATOMS: atom_id res chain seq x y z
N MET A 1 25.36 -43.42 31.64
CA MET A 1 24.61 -42.15 31.59
C MET A 1 24.64 -41.62 30.17
N LYS A 2 23.53 -41.70 29.42
CA LYS A 2 23.40 -41.04 28.11
C LYS A 2 22.50 -39.82 28.30
N LEU A 3 23.05 -38.61 28.17
CA LEU A 3 22.27 -37.37 28.13
C LEU A 3 21.64 -37.28 26.73
N SER A 4 20.33 -37.40 26.64
CA SER A 4 19.58 -36.99 25.45
C SER A 4 19.32 -35.49 25.54
N VAL A 5 19.94 -34.74 24.63
CA VAL A 5 19.66 -33.32 24.40
C VAL A 5 18.44 -33.22 23.51
N TRP A 6 17.34 -32.70 24.04
CA TRP A 6 16.13 -32.38 23.28
C TRP A 6 16.27 -30.97 22.70
N PHE A 7 16.41 -30.87 21.37
CA PHE A 7 16.27 -29.60 20.67
C PHE A 7 14.78 -29.23 20.64
N LEU A 8 14.36 -28.24 21.43
CA LEU A 8 13.09 -27.57 21.22
C LEU A 8 13.21 -26.70 19.95
N SER A 9 12.63 -27.14 18.84
CA SER A 9 12.36 -26.26 17.71
C SER A 9 11.20 -25.34 18.07
N LEU A 10 11.49 -24.07 18.35
CA LEU A 10 10.46 -23.03 18.40
C LEU A 10 9.88 -22.86 16.98
N PRO A 11 8.58 -23.06 16.76
CA PRO A 11 7.98 -22.76 15.46
C PRO A 11 8.07 -21.25 15.24
N VAL A 12 8.79 -20.84 14.20
CA VAL A 12 8.73 -19.47 13.70
C VAL A 12 7.32 -19.29 13.13
N LEU A 13 6.49 -18.51 13.83
CA LEU A 13 5.17 -18.13 13.33
C LEU A 13 5.38 -17.15 12.17
N VAL A 14 5.39 -17.68 10.94
CA VAL A 14 5.45 -16.87 9.73
C VAL A 14 4.10 -16.16 9.59
N SER A 15 4.08 -14.84 9.77
CA SER A 15 2.89 -14.04 9.47
C SER A 15 2.75 -13.89 7.95
N ALA A 16 1.71 -14.48 7.39
CA ALA A 16 1.38 -14.32 5.97
C ALA A 16 0.77 -12.94 5.65
N HIS A 17 0.45 -12.13 6.67
CA HIS A 17 -0.28 -10.87 6.57
C HIS A 17 0.46 -9.76 7.30
N GLY A 18 0.27 -8.51 6.88
CA GLY A 18 0.97 -7.38 7.48
C GLY A 18 0.36 -6.03 7.17
N TYR A 19 0.91 -5.01 7.80
CA TYR A 19 0.54 -3.60 7.62
C TYR A 19 1.78 -2.72 7.74
N VAL A 20 1.74 -1.51 7.19
CA VAL A 20 2.77 -0.50 7.41
C VAL A 20 2.75 -0.10 8.88
N GLN A 21 3.84 -0.35 9.61
CA GLN A 21 3.98 -0.04 11.03
C GLN A 21 4.68 1.30 11.27
N GLN A 22 5.57 1.70 10.38
CA GLN A 22 6.32 2.96 10.47
C GLN A 22 6.64 3.50 9.07
N ILE A 23 6.88 4.81 9.00
CA ILE A 23 7.21 5.49 7.74
C ILE A 23 8.34 6.47 8.00
N TRP A 24 9.38 6.43 7.17
CA TRP A 24 10.31 7.56 7.06
C TRP A 24 9.76 8.53 6.02
N LEU A 25 9.54 9.78 6.41
CA LEU A 25 9.11 10.88 5.55
C LEU A 25 10.27 11.88 5.45
N GLY A 26 11.13 11.72 4.44
CA GLY A 26 12.43 12.37 4.45
C GLY A 26 13.24 11.88 5.65
N ASP A 27 13.58 12.78 6.56
CA ASP A 27 14.35 12.47 7.78
C ASP A 27 13.46 12.17 9.01
N ASN A 28 12.13 12.28 8.87
CA ASN A 28 11.20 12.10 9.98
C ASN A 28 10.65 10.67 10.03
N LEU A 29 10.96 9.94 11.10
CA LEU A 29 10.30 8.67 11.39
C LEU A 29 8.96 8.91 12.09
N VAL A 30 7.88 8.39 11.53
CA VAL A 30 6.53 8.42 12.09
C VAL A 30 5.98 7.02 12.29
N ASP A 31 5.36 6.79 13.44
CA ASP A 31 4.61 5.57 13.69
C ASP A 31 3.27 5.60 12.93
N ALA A 32 2.94 4.48 12.29
CA ALA A 32 1.63 4.26 11.69
C ALA A 32 0.61 3.77 12.74
N TRP A 33 -0.63 3.58 12.29
CA TRP A 33 -1.69 3.00 13.11
C TRP A 33 -1.41 1.52 13.39
N ASN A 34 -1.40 1.14 14.66
CA ASN A 34 -1.33 -0.24 15.08
C ASN A 34 -2.74 -0.78 15.40
N PRO A 35 -3.34 -1.64 14.56
CA PRO A 35 -4.71 -2.09 14.73
C PRO A 35 -4.94 -2.93 15.99
N TYR A 36 -3.88 -3.44 16.63
CA TYR A 36 -3.97 -4.32 17.80
C TYR A 36 -3.63 -3.61 19.12
N LYS A 37 -2.93 -2.47 19.06
CA LYS A 37 -2.47 -1.73 20.26
C LYS A 37 -3.15 -0.37 20.42
N ASP A 38 -3.36 0.35 19.33
CA ASP A 38 -3.84 1.73 19.40
C ASP A 38 -5.32 1.88 19.77
N PRO A 39 -6.25 0.96 19.41
CA PRO A 39 -7.65 1.05 19.82
C PRO A 39 -7.87 1.09 21.35
N SER A 40 -6.97 0.49 22.13
CA SER A 40 -7.10 0.38 23.59
C SER A 40 -6.40 1.52 24.34
N LYS A 41 -5.67 2.41 23.65
CA LYS A 41 -4.90 3.49 24.30
C LYS A 41 -5.82 4.58 24.87
N LYS A 42 -5.45 5.06 26.06
CA LYS A 42 -6.07 6.18 26.78
C LYS A 42 -4.95 7.14 27.25
N PRO A 43 -4.94 8.42 26.84
CA PRO A 43 -5.82 9.04 25.86
C PRO A 43 -5.69 8.42 24.45
N PRO A 44 -6.67 8.61 23.54
CA PRO A 44 -6.57 8.11 22.17
C PRO A 44 -5.34 8.66 21.45
N VAL A 45 -4.66 7.81 20.69
CA VAL A 45 -3.53 8.25 19.86
C VAL A 45 -4.02 8.93 18.59
N ASN A 46 -3.26 9.93 18.12
CA ASN A 46 -3.47 10.57 16.84
C ASN A 46 -2.29 10.24 15.93
N LYS A 47 -2.49 9.30 15.00
CA LYS A 47 -1.50 8.87 14.00
C LYS A 47 -1.86 9.50 12.66
N ILE A 48 -0.90 9.60 11.75
CA ILE A 48 -1.17 10.08 10.38
C ILE A 48 -1.87 9.04 9.49
N THR A 49 -1.87 7.78 9.94
CA THR A 49 -2.42 6.65 9.18
C THR A 49 -3.89 6.49 9.49
N ARG A 50 -4.72 6.35 8.45
CA ARG A 50 -6.15 6.04 8.60
C ARG A 50 -6.34 4.73 9.34
N LYS A 51 -7.41 4.65 10.15
CA LYS A 51 -7.61 3.51 11.05
C LYS A 51 -8.17 2.33 10.26
N PHE A 52 -7.59 1.16 10.51
CA PHE A 52 -8.03 -0.12 9.95
C PHE A 52 -8.13 -1.18 11.05
N LYS A 53 -8.89 -2.25 10.82
CA LYS A 53 -9.26 -3.22 11.88
C LYS A 53 -8.17 -4.22 12.26
N ASP A 54 -7.43 -4.73 11.29
CA ASP A 54 -6.47 -5.85 11.43
C ASP A 54 -5.48 -5.85 10.24
N ASN A 55 -4.57 -6.82 10.21
CA ASN A 55 -3.61 -7.00 9.11
C ASN A 55 -4.19 -7.74 7.89
N GLY A 56 -5.52 -7.94 7.83
CA GLY A 56 -6.20 -8.64 6.76
C GLY A 56 -6.24 -7.85 5.44
N PRO A 57 -6.48 -8.53 4.31
CA PRO A 57 -6.63 -7.87 3.03
C PRO A 57 -8.06 -7.38 2.80
N VAL A 58 -8.20 -6.41 1.92
CA VAL A 58 -9.43 -6.17 1.17
C VAL A 58 -9.48 -7.19 0.04
N THR A 59 -10.48 -8.06 0.07
CA THR A 59 -10.67 -9.13 -0.92
C THR A 59 -11.78 -8.80 -1.91
N ASP A 60 -12.00 -9.72 -2.83
CA ASP A 60 -13.09 -9.75 -3.78
C ASP A 60 -14.47 -9.49 -3.16
N GLY A 61 -15.35 -8.88 -3.96
CA GLY A 61 -16.62 -8.30 -3.51
C GLY A 61 -16.45 -6.94 -2.84
N LEU A 62 -15.46 -6.78 -1.96
CA LEU A 62 -15.23 -5.51 -1.25
C LEU A 62 -14.52 -4.50 -2.13
N PHE A 63 -13.44 -4.88 -2.84
CA PHE A 63 -12.64 -3.88 -3.52
C PHE A 63 -13.33 -3.17 -4.70
N GLN A 64 -14.44 -3.74 -5.18
CA GLN A 64 -15.18 -3.23 -6.34
C GLN A 64 -16.28 -2.24 -5.94
N THR A 65 -16.87 -2.42 -4.77
CA THR A 65 -18.11 -1.73 -4.38
C THR A 65 -17.99 -0.99 -3.05
N SER A 66 -16.98 -1.30 -2.24
CA SER A 66 -16.75 -0.69 -0.94
C SER A 66 -15.60 0.32 -0.99
N ASP A 67 -15.74 1.37 -0.19
CA ASP A 67 -14.69 2.32 0.18
C ASP A 67 -13.53 1.68 0.96
N ALA A 68 -13.63 0.40 1.35
CA ALA A 68 -12.52 -0.36 1.91
C ALA A 68 -11.29 -0.39 1.00
N ILE A 69 -11.44 -0.41 -0.34
CA ILE A 69 -10.27 -0.40 -1.23
C ILE A 69 -9.48 0.91 -1.19
N THR A 70 -10.14 2.00 -0.82
CA THR A 70 -9.54 3.32 -0.74
C THR A 70 -8.44 3.30 0.33
N CYS A 71 -8.80 3.00 1.59
CA CYS A 71 -7.86 3.06 2.72
C CYS A 71 -8.07 1.97 3.77
N ASN A 72 -8.44 0.76 3.33
CA ASN A 72 -8.61 -0.46 4.12
C ASN A 72 -9.93 -0.56 4.91
N ILE A 73 -10.23 -1.77 5.36
CA ILE A 73 -11.38 -2.10 6.19
C ILE A 73 -11.17 -1.52 7.57
N GLY A 74 -12.13 -0.72 8.04
CA GLY A 74 -12.10 -0.15 9.38
C GLY A 74 -12.83 -1.02 10.39
N ARG A 75 -13.27 -0.43 11.50
CA ARG A 75 -13.95 -1.12 12.59
C ARG A 75 -15.44 -0.76 12.61
N ASP A 76 -16.24 -1.62 13.23
CA ASP A 76 -17.66 -1.36 13.49
C ASP A 76 -18.48 -1.02 12.23
N GLY A 77 -18.13 -1.65 11.11
CA GLY A 77 -18.81 -1.47 9.83
C GLY A 77 -18.45 -0.19 9.06
N VAL A 78 -17.48 0.61 9.55
CA VAL A 78 -17.03 1.83 8.88
C VAL A 78 -15.62 1.61 8.32
N ASN A 79 -15.43 1.81 7.02
CA ASN A 79 -14.12 1.73 6.36
C ASN A 79 -13.50 3.11 6.15
N ASN A 80 -12.27 3.15 5.64
CA ASN A 80 -11.60 4.40 5.25
C ASN A 80 -11.68 5.49 6.34
N VAL A 81 -11.36 5.12 7.58
CA VAL A 81 -11.62 5.96 8.75
C VAL A 81 -10.56 7.07 8.85
N PRO A 82 -10.93 8.36 8.70
CA PRO A 82 -9.97 9.46 8.69
C PRO A 82 -9.33 9.70 10.06
N VAL A 83 -8.23 10.43 10.04
CA VAL A 83 -7.50 10.92 11.22
C VAL A 83 -7.29 12.43 11.09
N THR A 84 -6.92 13.11 12.18
CA THR A 84 -6.70 14.57 12.14
C THR A 84 -5.23 14.94 12.03
N ALA A 85 -4.31 14.04 12.40
CA ALA A 85 -2.88 14.29 12.25
C ALA A 85 -2.44 14.25 10.78
N THR A 86 -1.45 15.08 10.48
CA THR A 86 -0.64 15.03 9.26
C THR A 86 0.83 15.04 9.65
N ALA A 87 1.72 14.66 8.72
CA ALA A 87 3.16 14.83 8.86
C ALA A 87 3.73 15.56 7.66
N SER A 88 4.60 16.54 7.91
CA SER A 88 5.23 17.34 6.86
C SER A 88 6.35 16.56 6.18
N VAL A 89 6.42 16.67 4.84
CA VAL A 89 7.48 16.08 4.01
C VAL A 89 7.76 16.98 2.81
N ALA A 90 9.02 17.22 2.47
CA ALA A 90 9.34 18.03 1.30
C ALA A 90 9.06 17.26 0.00
N ALA A 91 8.56 17.95 -1.03
CA ALA A 91 8.52 17.42 -2.39
C ALA A 91 9.91 16.88 -2.81
N GLY A 92 9.95 15.78 -3.55
CA GLY A 92 11.21 15.14 -3.95
C GLY A 92 11.84 14.22 -2.89
N SER A 93 11.34 14.23 -1.65
CA SER A 93 11.85 13.38 -0.57
C SER A 93 11.65 11.89 -0.88
N LEU A 94 12.55 11.08 -0.35
CA LEU A 94 12.32 9.64 -0.23
C LEU A 94 11.35 9.37 0.92
N VAL A 95 10.44 8.44 0.68
CA VAL A 95 9.52 7.89 1.67
C VAL A 95 9.77 6.40 1.79
N LYS A 96 10.01 5.89 3.00
CA LYS A 96 10.21 4.47 3.26
C LYS A 96 9.03 3.92 4.06
N PHE A 97 8.27 3.02 3.47
CA PHE A 97 7.19 2.28 4.14
C PHE A 97 7.77 1.04 4.80
N MET A 98 7.74 1.00 6.13
CA MET A 98 8.22 -0.14 6.90
C MET A 98 7.02 -0.98 7.30
N TRP A 99 6.88 -2.14 6.67
CA TRP A 99 5.85 -3.11 7.01
C TRP A 99 6.23 -3.85 8.29
N THR A 100 5.22 -4.38 8.99
CA THR A 100 5.45 -5.51 9.90
C THR A 100 6.15 -6.63 9.15
N ASP A 101 6.91 -7.46 9.85
CA ASP A 101 7.71 -8.56 9.27
C ASP A 101 6.93 -9.34 8.19
N TRP A 102 7.19 -8.96 6.93
CA TRP A 102 6.49 -9.43 5.75
C TRP A 102 7.27 -10.62 5.21
N GLN A 103 7.12 -11.76 5.87
CA GLN A 103 7.72 -13.03 5.43
C GLN A 103 6.79 -13.81 4.48
N SER A 104 5.82 -13.12 3.89
CA SER A 104 4.70 -13.73 3.22
C SER A 104 5.02 -14.19 1.79
N ASP A 105 4.54 -15.37 1.41
CA ASP A 105 4.62 -15.89 0.03
C ASP A 105 3.47 -15.37 -0.86
N HIS A 106 3.13 -14.07 -0.74
CA HIS A 106 2.10 -13.42 -1.57
C HIS A 106 2.80 -12.69 -2.73
N PRO A 107 2.94 -13.31 -3.92
CA PRO A 107 3.55 -12.67 -5.08
C PRO A 107 2.58 -11.63 -5.67
N GLY A 108 3.12 -10.48 -6.03
CA GLY A 108 2.39 -9.45 -6.75
C GLY A 108 3.06 -8.09 -6.68
N PRO A 109 2.40 -7.06 -7.22
CA PRO A 109 2.97 -5.72 -7.29
C PRO A 109 2.88 -4.96 -5.97
N ILE A 110 3.70 -3.91 -5.89
CA ILE A 110 3.61 -2.85 -4.90
C ILE A 110 3.35 -1.55 -5.65
N MET A 111 2.34 -0.80 -5.22
CA MET A 111 1.90 0.44 -5.89
C MET A 111 1.77 1.56 -4.86
N THR A 112 2.01 2.80 -5.28
CA THR A 112 1.86 3.98 -4.41
C THR A 112 1.21 5.12 -5.17
N TYR A 113 0.25 5.77 -4.53
CA TYR A 113 -0.60 6.80 -5.09
C TYR A 113 -0.62 8.04 -4.20
N LEU A 114 -0.87 9.18 -4.83
CA LEU A 114 -1.25 10.43 -4.16
C LEU A 114 -2.68 10.80 -4.55
N ALA A 115 -3.41 11.38 -3.60
CA ALA A 115 -4.63 12.13 -3.85
C ALA A 115 -4.53 13.50 -3.17
N ASP A 116 -4.77 14.57 -3.93
CA ASP A 116 -4.86 15.94 -3.41
C ASP A 116 -6.17 16.10 -2.63
N CYS A 117 -6.06 16.42 -1.34
CA CYS A 117 -7.21 16.59 -0.46
C CYS A 117 -7.99 17.88 -0.76
N LYS A 118 -7.41 18.82 -1.53
CA LYS A 118 -7.96 20.15 -1.86
C LYS A 118 -8.40 20.94 -0.61
N GLY A 119 -7.69 20.74 0.48
CA GLY A 119 -8.09 21.15 1.82
C GLY A 119 -7.53 20.16 2.84
N LYS A 120 -8.24 19.99 3.96
CA LYS A 120 -7.81 19.07 5.02
C LYS A 120 -8.08 17.62 4.65
N CYS A 121 -7.06 16.77 4.76
CA CYS A 121 -7.23 15.33 4.53
C CYS A 121 -8.15 14.67 5.56
N SER A 122 -8.36 15.26 6.73
CA SER A 122 -9.34 14.77 7.72
C SER A 122 -10.80 14.86 7.23
N GLU A 123 -11.07 15.68 6.21
CA GLU A 123 -12.41 15.93 5.65
C GLU A 123 -12.59 15.35 4.24
N PHE A 124 -11.53 14.77 3.67
CA PHE A 124 -11.51 14.22 2.31
C PHE A 124 -11.54 12.69 2.35
N SER A 125 -12.56 12.03 1.76
CA SER A 125 -12.59 10.55 1.75
C SER A 125 -11.68 9.94 0.68
N GLY A 126 -11.59 10.56 -0.50
CA GLY A 126 -10.94 9.97 -1.67
C GLY A 126 -11.69 8.78 -2.26
N SER A 127 -12.90 8.46 -1.79
CA SER A 127 -13.69 7.31 -2.27
C SER A 127 -14.50 7.60 -3.54
N THR A 128 -14.47 8.84 -4.04
CA THR A 128 -15.24 9.26 -5.22
C THR A 128 -14.37 10.03 -6.22
N GLY A 129 -14.67 9.85 -7.50
CA GLY A 129 -13.97 10.51 -8.60
C GLY A 129 -12.58 9.95 -8.88
N ASN A 130 -11.98 10.46 -9.96
CA ASN A 130 -10.69 10.01 -10.50
C ASN A 130 -9.52 10.74 -9.82
N VAL A 131 -9.37 10.56 -8.51
CA VAL A 131 -8.48 11.36 -7.66
C VAL A 131 -7.14 10.70 -7.34
N TRP A 132 -7.00 9.40 -7.57
CA TRP A 132 -5.78 8.66 -7.21
C TRP A 132 -4.79 8.63 -8.36
N VAL A 133 -3.70 9.37 -8.22
CA VAL A 133 -2.60 9.37 -9.20
C VAL A 133 -1.50 8.45 -8.71
N LYS A 134 -1.19 7.41 -9.49
CA LYS A 134 -0.09 6.50 -9.21
C LYS A 134 1.23 7.24 -9.41
N ILE A 135 2.09 7.23 -8.40
CA ILE A 135 3.43 7.85 -8.45
C ILE A 135 4.56 6.83 -8.45
N HIS A 136 4.24 5.56 -8.22
CA HIS A 136 5.21 4.48 -8.24
C HIS A 136 4.50 3.13 -8.42
N GLN A 137 5.15 2.23 -9.16
CA GLN A 137 4.82 0.80 -9.14
C GLN A 137 6.08 -0.04 -9.33
N GLU A 138 6.09 -1.22 -8.72
CA GLU A 138 6.91 -2.33 -9.20
C GLU A 138 6.06 -3.60 -9.21
N GLY A 139 6.16 -4.37 -10.29
CA GLY A 139 5.43 -5.62 -10.49
C GLY A 139 6.34 -6.83 -10.52
N TYR A 140 6.29 -7.56 -11.63
CA TYR A 140 7.22 -8.65 -11.94
C TYR A 140 8.34 -8.14 -12.82
N ASP A 141 9.58 -8.41 -12.43
CA ASP A 141 10.78 -8.08 -13.22
C ASP A 141 11.65 -9.33 -13.37
N PRO A 142 11.73 -9.94 -14.58
CA PRO A 142 12.52 -11.16 -14.80
C PRO A 142 14.03 -10.95 -14.64
N THR A 143 14.51 -9.70 -14.61
CA THR A 143 15.92 -9.38 -14.44
C THR A 143 16.37 -9.38 -12.97
N LYS A 144 15.43 -9.38 -12.02
CA LYS A 144 15.71 -9.44 -10.58
C LYS A 144 15.86 -10.88 -10.11
N SER A 145 16.74 -11.10 -9.13
CA SER A 145 16.90 -12.40 -8.46
C SER A 145 15.61 -12.90 -7.78
N VAL A 146 14.80 -11.95 -7.27
CA VAL A 146 13.45 -12.19 -6.77
C VAL A 146 12.48 -11.37 -7.65
N PRO A 147 11.79 -11.99 -8.63
CA PRO A 147 11.08 -11.25 -9.68
C PRO A 147 9.89 -10.41 -9.19
N TRP A 148 9.06 -10.95 -8.30
CA TRP A 148 7.89 -10.25 -7.77
C TRP A 148 8.28 -9.22 -6.71
N ALA A 149 7.79 -7.99 -6.85
CA ALA A 149 8.08 -6.86 -5.95
C ALA A 149 7.77 -7.17 -4.48
N SER A 150 6.57 -7.69 -4.18
CA SER A 150 6.19 -8.08 -2.82
C SER A 150 7.11 -9.12 -2.19
N LYS A 151 7.72 -10.00 -3.00
CA LYS A 151 8.66 -11.01 -2.52
C LYS A 151 10.05 -10.46 -2.21
N ARG A 152 10.36 -9.23 -2.63
CA ARG A 152 11.60 -8.52 -2.25
C ARG A 152 11.53 -7.90 -0.86
N LEU A 153 10.34 -7.65 -0.30
CA LEU A 153 10.20 -7.09 1.05
C LEU A 153 11.02 -7.85 2.11
N PRO A 154 10.97 -9.19 2.23
CA PRO A 154 11.80 -9.93 3.19
C PRO A 154 13.30 -9.71 3.01
N THR A 155 13.79 -9.44 1.79
CA THR A 155 15.22 -9.24 1.52
C THR A 155 15.72 -7.84 1.86
N GLN A 156 14.82 -6.94 2.29
CA GLN A 156 15.12 -5.55 2.61
C GLN A 156 14.40 -5.10 3.89
N ASN A 157 14.37 -5.97 4.90
CA ASN A 157 13.78 -5.70 6.21
C ASN A 157 12.32 -5.20 6.13
N SER A 158 11.53 -5.79 5.22
CA SER A 158 10.13 -5.44 4.98
C SER A 158 9.90 -3.95 4.71
N THR A 159 10.88 -3.29 4.09
CA THR A 159 10.83 -1.86 3.78
C THR A 159 10.62 -1.63 2.28
N TRP A 160 9.85 -0.62 1.89
CA TRP A 160 9.70 -0.22 0.49
C TRP A 160 9.94 1.28 0.35
N GLU A 161 10.78 1.69 -0.61
CA GLU A 161 11.14 3.10 -0.82
C GLU A 161 10.45 3.67 -2.06
N VAL A 162 9.93 4.88 -1.95
CA VAL A 162 9.30 5.64 -3.04
C VAL A 162 9.76 7.10 -2.97
N ARG A 163 10.08 7.69 -4.11
CA ARG A 163 10.37 9.13 -4.20
C ARG A 163 9.09 9.90 -4.51
N LEU A 164 8.80 10.95 -3.74
CA LEU A 164 7.73 11.89 -4.08
C LEU A 164 8.12 12.72 -5.31
N PRO A 165 7.20 13.05 -6.22
CA PRO A 165 7.49 13.98 -7.31
C PRO A 165 8.04 15.31 -6.77
N SER A 166 9.15 15.80 -7.32
CA SER A 166 9.84 17.00 -6.82
C SER A 166 9.14 18.30 -7.23
N LYS A 167 8.37 18.28 -8.31
CA LYS A 167 7.66 19.45 -8.83
C LYS A 167 6.23 19.60 -8.29
N ILE A 168 5.75 18.64 -7.49
CA ILE A 168 4.37 18.66 -6.97
C ILE A 168 4.11 19.91 -6.12
N ALA A 169 2.92 20.49 -6.27
CA ALA A 169 2.50 21.64 -5.51
C ALA A 169 2.37 21.31 -4.00
N PRO A 170 2.73 22.25 -3.09
CA PRO A 170 2.53 22.05 -1.67
C PRO A 170 1.04 21.96 -1.30
N GLY A 171 0.72 21.20 -0.26
CA GLY A 171 -0.66 20.96 0.18
C GLY A 171 -0.79 19.70 1.04
N GLU A 172 -2.02 19.41 1.50
CA GLU A 172 -2.29 18.12 2.15
C GLU A 172 -2.69 17.06 1.11
N TYR A 173 -2.07 15.88 1.22
CA TYR A 173 -2.30 14.75 0.35
C TYR A 173 -2.54 13.48 1.16
N ILE A 174 -3.35 12.56 0.62
CA ILE A 174 -3.32 11.16 1.07
C ILE A 174 -2.26 10.43 0.27
N LEU A 175 -1.26 9.90 0.96
CA LEU A 175 -0.29 8.95 0.43
C LEU A 175 -0.81 7.53 0.66
N ARG A 176 -1.22 6.86 -0.42
CA ARG A 176 -1.76 5.50 -0.39
C ARG A 176 -0.72 4.52 -0.91
N HIS A 177 -0.26 3.62 -0.06
CA HIS A 177 0.68 2.54 -0.40
C HIS A 177 -0.03 1.20 -0.32
N GLU A 178 0.20 0.30 -1.28
CA GLU A 178 -0.46 -1.01 -1.26
C GLU A 178 0.41 -2.14 -1.82
N ILE A 179 0.13 -3.34 -1.29
CA ILE A 179 0.54 -4.61 -1.88
C ILE A 179 -0.72 -5.26 -2.47
N LEU A 180 -0.60 -5.85 -3.66
CA LEU A 180 -1.61 -6.76 -4.22
C LEU A 180 -1.05 -8.18 -4.23
N GLY A 181 -1.66 -9.09 -3.48
CA GLY A 181 -1.35 -10.52 -3.49
C GLY A 181 -2.15 -11.28 -4.55
N LEU A 182 -1.44 -12.02 -5.42
CA LEU A 182 -2.01 -12.75 -6.55
C LEU A 182 -2.06 -14.28 -6.35
N GLN A 183 -1.61 -14.80 -5.20
CA GLN A 183 -1.37 -16.23 -4.97
C GLN A 183 -2.59 -17.16 -5.14
N ARG A 184 -3.81 -16.63 -5.07
CA ARG A 184 -5.06 -17.41 -5.20
C ARG A 184 -5.91 -17.05 -6.41
N THR A 185 -5.45 -16.14 -7.26
CA THR A 185 -6.24 -15.53 -8.33
C THR A 185 -6.56 -16.47 -9.50
N ASN A 186 -5.85 -17.60 -9.60
CA ASN A 186 -5.85 -18.51 -10.74
C ASN A 186 -6.61 -19.85 -10.54
N THR A 187 -6.81 -20.30 -9.30
CA THR A 187 -7.10 -21.72 -9.01
C THR A 187 -8.39 -22.00 -8.27
N ARG A 188 -9.00 -21.02 -7.57
CA ARG A 188 -10.21 -21.26 -6.74
C ARG A 188 -11.23 -20.13 -6.72
N GLY A 189 -11.19 -19.22 -7.69
CA GLY A 189 -12.06 -18.05 -7.76
C GLY A 189 -11.43 -16.85 -7.06
N GLU A 190 -11.29 -15.75 -7.80
CA GLU A 190 -11.54 -14.40 -7.31
C GLU A 190 -11.17 -14.15 -5.83
N LEU A 191 -9.87 -14.16 -5.52
CA LEU A 191 -9.32 -13.82 -4.20
C LEU A 191 -8.03 -13.01 -4.34
N ALA A 192 -8.11 -11.92 -5.11
CA ALA A 192 -7.10 -10.88 -5.06
C ALA A 192 -7.08 -10.28 -3.65
N GLN A 193 -5.89 -10.06 -3.11
CA GLN A 193 -5.71 -9.56 -1.75
C GLN A 193 -5.02 -8.21 -1.78
N PHE A 194 -5.79 -7.15 -1.59
CA PHE A 194 -5.23 -5.80 -1.53
C PHE A 194 -4.93 -5.43 -0.07
N TYR A 195 -3.75 -4.88 0.18
CA TYR A 195 -3.33 -4.37 1.48
C TYR A 195 -3.10 -2.85 1.40
N PRO A 196 -4.16 -2.04 1.25
CA PRO A 196 -3.99 -0.58 1.21
C PRO A 196 -3.63 -0.02 2.59
N SER A 197 -2.76 0.98 2.61
CA SER A 197 -2.46 1.80 3.77
C SER A 197 -2.42 3.27 3.35
N CYS A 198 -3.19 4.12 4.04
CA CYS A 198 -3.33 5.54 3.72
C CYS A 198 -2.77 6.40 4.83
N HIS A 199 -1.94 7.37 4.45
CA HIS A 199 -1.23 8.25 5.37
C HIS A 199 -1.45 9.70 4.95
N GLN A 200 -1.88 10.55 5.88
CA GLN A 200 -2.10 11.97 5.64
C GLN A 200 -0.78 12.71 5.78
N ILE A 201 -0.35 13.38 4.71
CA ILE A 201 0.91 14.12 4.68
C ILE A 201 0.67 15.55 4.23
N THR A 202 1.50 16.46 4.72
CA THR A 202 1.57 17.84 4.22
C THR A 202 2.83 17.96 3.37
N ILE A 203 2.69 18.00 2.05
CA ILE A 203 3.82 18.21 1.15
C ILE A 203 4.23 19.68 1.20
N THR A 204 5.50 19.94 1.43
CA THR A 204 6.12 21.27 1.43
C THR A 204 7.04 21.46 0.22
N GLY A 205 7.39 22.71 -0.09
CA GLY A 205 8.27 23.06 -1.19
C GLY A 205 7.69 24.19 -2.05
N SER A 206 8.29 24.39 -3.23
CA SER A 206 7.93 25.45 -4.18
C SER A 206 7.44 24.92 -5.52
N GLY A 207 7.14 23.62 -5.62
CA GLY A 207 6.58 23.02 -6.82
C GLY A 207 5.23 23.63 -7.19
N THR A 208 4.86 23.50 -8.47
CA THR A 208 3.59 24.03 -9.00
C THR A 208 2.78 22.98 -9.76
N ALA A 209 3.33 21.78 -9.95
CA ALA A 209 2.66 20.71 -10.67
C ALA A 209 1.47 20.21 -9.86
N LYS A 210 0.29 20.27 -10.47
CA LYS A 210 -0.92 19.66 -9.94
C LYS A 210 -0.99 18.21 -10.37
N LEU A 211 -1.52 17.34 -9.51
CA LEU A 211 -1.83 15.98 -9.89
C LEU A 211 -2.80 15.99 -11.09
N PRO A 212 -2.53 15.21 -12.15
CA PRO A 212 -3.48 15.04 -13.25
C PRO A 212 -4.73 14.25 -12.78
N ALA A 213 -5.71 14.08 -13.67
CA ALA A 213 -6.79 13.14 -13.40
C ALA A 213 -6.21 11.71 -13.26
N GLY A 214 -6.53 11.05 -12.15
CA GLY A 214 -6.06 9.71 -11.82
C GLY A 214 -7.12 8.64 -12.08
N ILE A 215 -7.21 7.69 -11.15
CA ILE A 215 -8.20 6.62 -11.13
C ILE A 215 -9.18 6.78 -9.97
N ALA A 216 -10.32 6.11 -10.05
CA ALA A 216 -11.27 5.99 -8.94
C ALA A 216 -11.01 4.72 -8.13
N LEU A 217 -11.01 4.83 -6.80
CA LEU A 217 -10.92 3.70 -5.88
C LEU A 217 -11.99 3.89 -4.80
N PRO A 218 -13.10 3.13 -4.81
CA PRO A 218 -13.44 2.03 -5.74
C PRO A 218 -13.72 2.48 -7.19
N GLY A 219 -13.63 1.53 -8.13
CA GLY A 219 -14.00 1.70 -9.54
C GLY A 219 -12.98 1.15 -10.54
N ALA A 220 -11.70 1.50 -10.37
CA ALA A 220 -10.65 1.14 -11.33
C ALA A 220 -10.21 -0.32 -11.24
N TYR A 221 -10.30 -0.94 -10.06
CA TYR A 221 -10.04 -2.37 -9.87
C TYR A 221 -11.33 -3.15 -10.11
N ARG A 222 -11.32 -4.04 -11.10
CA ARG A 222 -12.52 -4.74 -11.59
C ARG A 222 -12.38 -6.26 -11.50
N ALA A 223 -13.47 -6.97 -11.22
CA ALA A 223 -13.54 -8.45 -11.16
C ALA A 223 -13.13 -9.14 -12.48
N ASP A 224 -13.33 -8.45 -13.60
CA ASP A 224 -13.07 -8.96 -14.95
C ASP A 224 -11.66 -8.61 -15.45
N ASP A 225 -10.80 -7.97 -14.64
CA ASP A 225 -9.41 -7.72 -15.01
C ASP A 225 -8.59 -9.02 -14.97
N LYS A 226 -8.61 -9.76 -16.08
CA LYS A 226 -7.85 -11.01 -16.24
C LYS A 226 -6.39 -10.80 -16.65
N LYS A 227 -5.92 -9.54 -16.76
CA LYS A 227 -4.55 -9.20 -17.17
C LYS A 227 -3.68 -8.76 -16.00
N SER A 228 -4.28 -8.12 -14.99
CA SER A 228 -3.54 -7.49 -13.89
C SER A 228 -3.92 -8.02 -12.51
N ILE A 229 -5.17 -8.49 -12.34
CA ILE A 229 -5.70 -8.90 -11.02
C ILE A 229 -6.01 -10.41 -11.00
N PHE A 230 -6.83 -10.90 -11.93
CA PHE A 230 -7.28 -12.30 -11.97
C PHE A 230 -6.56 -13.10 -13.05
N LEU A 231 -5.29 -13.42 -12.82
CA LEU A 231 -4.42 -14.10 -13.79
C LEU A 231 -3.68 -15.30 -13.19
N GLU A 232 -3.12 -16.15 -14.05
CA GLU A 232 -2.15 -17.18 -13.65
C GLU A 232 -0.78 -16.55 -13.38
N TYR A 233 -0.53 -16.12 -12.13
CA TYR A 233 0.73 -15.45 -11.78
C TYR A 233 1.97 -16.31 -12.08
N ARG A 234 1.86 -17.65 -12.09
CA ARG A 234 3.00 -18.54 -12.42
C ARG A 234 3.32 -18.57 -13.90
N ALA A 235 2.40 -18.12 -14.76
CA ALA A 235 2.64 -17.97 -16.19
C ALA A 235 3.37 -16.66 -16.53
N ILE A 236 3.50 -15.74 -15.58
CA ILE A 236 4.23 -14.48 -15.79
C ILE A 236 5.72 -14.76 -15.92
N SER A 237 6.32 -14.20 -16.97
CA SER A 237 7.71 -14.43 -17.35
C SER A 237 8.21 -13.31 -18.27
N ALA A 238 9.46 -13.38 -18.72
CA ALA A 238 10.00 -12.43 -19.70
C ALA A 238 9.21 -12.41 -21.02
N THR A 239 8.64 -13.55 -21.44
CA THR A 239 7.84 -13.65 -22.67
C THR A 239 6.34 -13.48 -22.44
N ASN A 240 5.91 -13.34 -21.19
CA ASN A 240 4.52 -13.07 -20.79
C ASN A 240 4.54 -12.00 -19.69
N PRO A 241 4.73 -10.72 -20.06
CA PRO A 241 4.97 -9.64 -19.10
C PRO A 241 3.71 -9.31 -18.29
N TYR A 242 3.92 -8.75 -17.10
CA TYR A 242 2.87 -8.34 -16.19
C TYR A 242 2.80 -6.82 -16.06
N THR A 243 1.59 -6.27 -16.14
CA THR A 243 1.33 -4.85 -15.87
C THR A 243 0.51 -4.72 -14.59
N PRO A 244 0.99 -4.01 -13.55
CA PRO A 244 0.19 -3.72 -12.37
C PRO A 244 -1.10 -2.94 -12.71
N PRO A 245 -2.23 -3.18 -12.01
CA PRO A 245 -3.47 -2.45 -12.24
C PRO A 245 -3.35 -0.98 -11.81
N GLY A 246 -4.33 -0.14 -12.16
CA GLY A 246 -4.42 1.23 -11.62
C GLY A 246 -3.70 2.30 -12.46
N GLY A 247 -3.58 2.09 -13.77
CA GLY A 247 -3.13 3.10 -14.72
C GLY A 247 -1.60 3.32 -14.75
N PRO A 248 -1.12 4.26 -15.59
CA PRO A 248 0.31 4.58 -15.71
C PRO A 248 0.83 5.30 -14.46
N VAL A 249 2.16 5.34 -14.32
CA VAL A 249 2.86 6.10 -13.27
C VAL A 249 3.02 7.56 -13.72
N TRP A 250 2.85 8.50 -12.80
CA TRP A 250 3.09 9.92 -13.00
C TRP A 250 4.28 10.40 -12.17
N GLY A 251 5.13 11.25 -12.77
CA GLY A 251 6.26 11.88 -12.11
C GLY A 251 6.57 13.28 -12.65
N ASP A 252 7.79 13.76 -12.41
CA ASP A 252 8.21 15.14 -12.72
C ASP A 252 8.23 15.51 -14.21
N ASN A 253 8.15 14.50 -15.08
CA ASN A 253 8.11 14.64 -16.53
C ASN A 253 6.72 14.29 -17.11
N GLY A 254 5.69 14.18 -16.26
CA GLY A 254 4.35 13.78 -16.65
C GLY A 254 4.14 12.27 -16.50
N TRP A 255 3.25 11.71 -17.30
CA TRP A 255 3.02 10.27 -17.35
C TRP A 255 4.24 9.56 -17.92
N GLU A 256 4.72 8.54 -17.23
CA GLU A 256 5.71 7.62 -17.77
C GLU A 256 5.11 6.91 -19.00
N GLN A 257 5.90 6.82 -20.08
CA GLN A 257 5.54 6.11 -21.32
C GLN A 257 5.92 4.65 -21.24
#